data_AF-A0A519JNB8-F1
#
_entry.id   AF-A0A519JNB8-F1
#
_cell.length_a   1.000
_cell.length_b   1.000
_cell.length_c   1.000
_cell.angle_alpha   90.00
_cell.angle_beta   90.00
_cell.angle_gamma   90.00
#
_symmetry.space_group_name_H-M   'P 1'
#
loop_
_entity.id
_entity.type
_entity.pdbx_description
1 polymer ?
#
loop_
_entity_poly.entity_id
_entity_poly.type
_entity_poly.pdbx_seq_one_letter_code
_entity_poly.pdbx_strand_id
1 'polypeptide(L)'
;STIAEPLYGYLPSEDKEVDFRHPAAIVVMAVDNLPCELPKDASEGFGEMFMQNVIPAFFNGDKDGILERAKVTENGHLTERFKYLQDYAESK
;
A
#
# COMPACT_ATOMS: atom_id res chain seq x y z
N SER A 1 -15.12 12.65 0.07
CA SER A 1 -14.28 12.05 -1.00
C SER A 1 -14.56 10.56 -1.18
N THR A 2 -14.67 10.07 -2.42
CA THR A 2 -14.69 8.63 -2.75
C THR A 2 -13.73 8.35 -3.92
N ILE A 3 -13.38 7.08 -4.16
CA ILE A 3 -12.55 6.69 -5.31
C ILE A 3 -13.14 7.21 -6.65
N ALA A 4 -14.46 7.31 -6.77
CA ALA A 4 -15.13 7.79 -7.98
C ALA A 4 -15.19 9.33 -8.09
N GLU A 5 -15.06 10.03 -6.97
CA GLU A 5 -15.10 11.50 -6.87
C GLU A 5 -13.98 11.98 -5.94
N PRO A 6 -12.73 12.04 -6.44
CA PRO A 6 -11.54 12.27 -5.61
C PRO A 6 -11.33 13.74 -5.24
N LEU A 7 -12.17 14.64 -5.78
CA LEU A 7 -12.08 16.08 -5.57
C LEU A 7 -13.12 16.53 -4.54
N TYR A 8 -12.67 17.23 -3.51
CA TYR A 8 -13.54 17.94 -2.58
C TYR A 8 -12.93 19.29 -2.20
N GLY A 9 -13.77 20.22 -1.74
CA GLY A 9 -13.32 21.48 -1.17
C GLY A 9 -13.18 21.35 0.35
N TYR A 10 -12.12 21.90 0.93
CA TYR A 10 -11.99 22.10 2.37
C TYR A 10 -12.10 23.59 2.68
N LEU A 11 -13.00 23.96 3.60
CA LEU A 11 -13.15 25.35 4.06
C LEU A 11 -12.56 25.50 5.48
N PRO A 12 -11.34 26.04 5.63
CA PRO A 12 -10.66 26.09 6.93
C PRO A 12 -11.38 26.95 7.97
N SER A 13 -12.12 27.98 7.54
CA SER A 13 -12.81 28.91 8.45
C SER A 13 -13.96 28.26 9.22
N GLU A 14 -14.51 27.17 8.71
CA GLU A 14 -15.63 26.43 9.32
C GLU A 14 -15.29 24.96 9.58
N ASP A 15 -14.03 24.57 9.33
CA ASP A 15 -13.52 23.20 9.45
C ASP A 15 -14.44 22.14 8.83
N LYS A 16 -14.83 22.35 7.57
CA LYS A 16 -15.82 21.51 6.89
C LYS A 16 -15.46 21.21 5.43
N GLU A 17 -15.93 20.06 4.95
CA GLU A 17 -15.94 19.70 3.53
C GLU A 17 -17.07 20.47 2.82
N VAL A 18 -16.75 21.05 1.66
CA VAL A 18 -17.65 21.82 0.79
C VAL A 18 -17.44 21.41 -0.68
N ASP A 19 -18.29 21.88 -1.58
CA ASP A 19 -18.08 21.70 -3.02
C ASP A 19 -16.72 22.29 -3.45
N PHE A 20 -15.99 21.57 -4.31
CA PHE A 20 -14.66 21.99 -4.74
C PHE A 20 -14.66 23.29 -5.58
N ARG A 21 -15.81 23.73 -6.10
CA ARG A 21 -15.98 25.01 -6.80
C ARG A 21 -16.30 26.18 -5.87
N HIS A 22 -16.41 25.94 -4.56
CA HIS A 22 -16.68 27.00 -3.60
C HIS A 22 -15.52 28.03 -3.61
N PRO A 23 -15.80 29.35 -3.75
CA PRO A 23 -14.78 30.36 -4.03
C PRO A 23 -13.73 30.53 -2.93
N ALA A 24 -14.07 30.12 -1.69
CA ALA A 24 -13.16 30.15 -0.55
C ALA A 24 -12.62 28.76 -0.16
N ALA A 25 -12.91 27.72 -0.93
CA ALA A 25 -12.43 26.37 -0.62
C ALA A 25 -11.01 26.13 -1.13
N ILE A 26 -10.26 25.35 -0.34
CA ILE A 26 -9.02 24.71 -0.78
C ILE A 26 -9.43 23.40 -1.46
N VAL A 27 -9.12 23.26 -2.75
CA VAL A 27 -9.43 22.02 -3.49
C VAL A 27 -8.43 20.93 -3.10
N VAL A 28 -8.95 19.82 -2.60
CA VAL A 28 -8.17 18.63 -2.24
C VAL A 28 -8.47 17.53 -3.24
N MET A 29 -7.41 16.97 -3.84
CA MET A 29 -7.47 15.77 -4.67
C MET A 29 -6.92 14.59 -3.86
N ALA A 30 -7.80 13.77 -3.30
CA ALA A 30 -7.46 12.59 -2.52
C ALA A 30 -7.62 11.34 -3.39
N VAL A 31 -6.59 11.01 -4.16
CA VAL A 31 -6.53 9.77 -4.96
C VAL A 31 -5.80 8.70 -4.17
N ASP A 32 -6.52 7.67 -3.74
CA ASP A 32 -6.01 6.63 -2.84
C ASP A 32 -5.13 5.58 -3.54
N ASN A 33 -5.19 5.45 -4.87
CA ASN A 33 -4.57 4.35 -5.64
C ASN A 33 -3.59 4.82 -6.74
N LEU A 34 -2.87 5.92 -6.52
CA LEU A 34 -1.93 6.49 -7.50
C LEU A 34 -0.96 5.51 -8.19
N PRO A 35 -0.49 4.38 -7.59
CA PRO A 35 0.33 3.41 -8.30
C PRO A 35 -0.38 2.74 -9.50
N CYS A 36 -1.71 2.68 -9.48
CA CYS A 36 -2.51 2.02 -10.52
C CYS A 36 -3.00 2.97 -11.62
N GLU A 37 -2.87 4.29 -11.45
CA GLU A 37 -3.24 5.26 -12.50
C GLU A 37 -2.13 5.46 -13.54
N LEU A 38 -0.88 5.10 -13.21
CA LEU A 38 0.27 5.00 -14.13
C LEU A 38 0.81 3.56 -14.17
N PRO A 39 0.03 2.59 -14.70
CA PRO A 39 0.29 1.17 -14.50
C PRO A 39 1.59 0.67 -15.13
N LYS A 40 2.07 1.33 -16.19
CA LYS A 40 3.32 0.96 -16.86
C LYS A 40 4.55 1.32 -16.02
N ASP A 41 4.62 2.56 -15.53
CA ASP A 41 5.76 3.06 -14.76
C ASP A 41 5.87 2.34 -13.39
N ALA A 42 4.73 2.01 -12.78
CA ALA A 42 4.71 1.25 -11.54
C ALA A 42 5.21 -0.20 -11.72
N SER A 43 4.90 -0.84 -12.85
CA SER A 43 5.33 -2.22 -13.13
C SER A 43 6.83 -2.30 -13.41
N GLU A 44 7.37 -1.37 -14.21
CA GLU A 44 8.80 -1.27 -14.50
C GLU A 44 9.60 -0.95 -13.22
N GLY A 45 9.16 0.06 -12.45
CA GLY A 45 9.81 0.44 -11.19
C GLY A 45 9.77 -0.67 -10.14
N PHE A 46 8.65 -1.39 -10.01
CA PHE A 46 8.57 -2.58 -9.14
C PHE A 46 9.56 -3.65 -9.58
N GLY A 47 9.64 -3.94 -10.88
CA GLY A 47 10.57 -4.93 -11.44
C GLY A 47 12.03 -4.59 -11.14
N GLU A 48 12.44 -3.34 -11.36
CA GLU A 48 13.80 -2.88 -11.03
C GLU A 48 14.12 -3.03 -9.55
N MET A 49 13.22 -2.57 -8.66
CA MET A 49 13.39 -2.70 -7.22
C MET A 49 13.46 -4.15 -6.77
N PHE A 50 12.63 -5.02 -7.35
CA PHE A 50 12.63 -6.46 -7.05
C PHE A 50 13.94 -7.14 -7.47
N MET A 51 14.42 -6.84 -8.68
CA MET A 51 15.68 -7.37 -9.19
C MET A 51 16.88 -6.92 -8.36
N GLN A 52 16.91 -5.66 -7.94
CA GLN A 52 18.04 -5.11 -7.20
C GLN A 52 18.06 -5.56 -5.74
N ASN A 53 16.90 -5.63 -5.08
CA ASN A 53 16.84 -5.79 -3.62
C ASN A 53 16.38 -7.18 -3.17
N VAL A 54 15.59 -7.90 -3.98
CA VAL A 54 14.97 -9.17 -3.56
C VAL A 54 15.65 -10.37 -4.18
N ILE A 55 15.97 -10.32 -5.49
CA ILE A 55 16.64 -11.43 -6.19
C ILE A 55 17.97 -11.85 -5.52
N PRO A 56 18.86 -10.94 -5.09
CA PRO A 56 20.11 -11.34 -4.46
C PRO A 56 19.93 -12.11 -3.14
N ALA A 57 18.84 -11.86 -2.41
CA ALA A 57 18.56 -12.52 -1.14
C ALA A 57 18.35 -14.05 -1.31
N PHE A 58 17.88 -14.48 -2.48
CA PHE A 58 17.72 -15.91 -2.80
C PHE A 58 19.05 -16.66 -2.93
N PHE A 59 20.12 -15.96 -3.32
CA PHE A 59 21.41 -16.58 -3.63
C PHE A 59 22.47 -16.30 -2.56
N ASN A 60 22.28 -15.27 -1.73
CA ASN A 60 23.23 -14.94 -0.67
C ASN A 60 22.94 -15.64 0.66
N GLY A 61 21.89 -16.47 0.73
CA GLY A 61 21.44 -17.12 1.96
C GLY A 61 20.61 -16.20 2.85
N ASP A 62 19.86 -15.27 2.25
CA ASP A 62 19.04 -14.27 2.92
C ASP A 62 19.76 -13.49 4.03
N LYS A 63 20.96 -12.97 3.75
CA LYS A 63 21.82 -12.33 4.76
C LYS A 63 21.14 -11.19 5.52
N ASP A 64 20.26 -10.47 4.84
CA ASP A 64 19.54 -9.32 5.38
C ASP A 64 18.17 -9.71 5.95
N GLY A 65 17.81 -11.01 5.95
CA GLY A 65 16.54 -11.55 6.44
C GLY A 65 15.31 -11.06 5.68
N ILE A 66 15.47 -10.64 4.42
CA ILE A 66 14.40 -10.09 3.59
C ILE A 66 13.37 -11.17 3.29
N LEU A 67 13.81 -12.36 2.88
CA LEU A 67 12.94 -13.47 2.52
C LEU A 67 12.23 -14.03 3.75
N GLU A 68 12.94 -14.18 4.86
CA GLU A 68 12.36 -14.61 6.14
C GLU A 68 11.22 -13.67 6.58
N ARG A 69 11.47 -12.36 6.56
CA ARG A 69 10.46 -11.37 6.96
C ARG A 69 9.30 -11.27 6.00
N ALA A 70 9.52 -11.55 4.72
CA ALA A 70 8.48 -11.54 3.68
C ALA A 70 7.63 -12.83 3.69
N LYS A 71 8.13 -13.92 4.28
CA LYS A 71 7.44 -15.21 4.34
C LYS A 71 6.33 -15.20 5.39
N VAL A 72 5.09 -15.12 4.94
CA VAL A 72 3.90 -15.11 5.81
C VAL A 72 3.55 -16.51 6.30
N THR A 73 3.62 -17.51 5.41
CA THR A 73 3.32 -18.91 5.71
C THR A 73 4.45 -19.83 5.27
N GLU A 74 4.62 -20.92 6.00
CA GLU A 74 5.55 -22.00 5.66
C GLU A 74 4.93 -23.34 6.02
N ASN A 75 5.00 -24.32 5.11
CA ASN A 75 4.45 -25.66 5.33
C ASN A 75 3.00 -25.67 5.83
N GLY A 76 2.16 -24.77 5.29
CA GLY A 76 0.74 -24.67 5.65
C GLY A 76 0.43 -23.96 6.96
N HIS A 77 1.43 -23.41 7.66
CA HIS A 77 1.25 -22.71 8.94
C HIS A 77 1.77 -21.27 8.83
N LEU A 78 1.22 -20.36 9.65
CA LEU A 78 1.77 -19.00 9.75
C LEU A 78 3.15 -19.05 10.40
N THR A 79 4.08 -18.24 9.86
CA THR A 79 5.40 -18.10 10.47
C THR A 79 5.29 -17.33 11.80
N GLU A 80 6.32 -17.41 12.65
CA GLU A 80 6.31 -16.86 14.02
C GLU A 80 5.78 -15.42 14.09
N ARG A 81 6.24 -14.58 13.17
CA ARG A 81 5.87 -13.15 13.10
C ARG A 81 4.36 -12.93 12.89
N PHE A 82 3.69 -13.86 12.21
CA PHE A 82 2.29 -13.74 11.86
C PHE A 82 1.38 -14.65 12.71
N LYS A 83 1.91 -15.34 13.72
CA LYS A 83 1.12 -16.21 14.61
C LYS A 83 -0.08 -15.52 15.26
N TYR A 84 -0.02 -14.22 15.50
CA TYR A 84 -1.14 -13.44 16.03
C TYR A 84 -2.38 -13.45 15.10
N LEU A 85 -2.20 -13.83 13.83
CA LEU A 85 -3.28 -14.00 12.85
C LEU A 85 -3.84 -15.42 12.81
N GLN A 86 -3.25 -16.39 13.53
CA GLN A 86 -3.66 -17.79 13.47
C GLN A 86 -5.12 -17.97 13.88
N ASP A 87 -5.54 -17.30 14.97
CA ASP A 87 -6.93 -17.33 15.43
C ASP A 87 -7.90 -16.81 14.36
N TYR A 88 -7.52 -15.76 13.61
CA TYR A 88 -8.33 -15.22 12.51
C TYR A 88 -8.37 -16.16 11.29
N ALA A 89 -7.27 -16.86 11.01
CA ALA A 89 -7.19 -17.81 9.90
C ALA A 89 -7.96 -19.11 10.19
N GLU A 90 -8.03 -19.52 11.45
CA GLU A 90 -8.72 -20.72 11.91
C GLU A 90 -10.16 -20.49 12.35
N SER A 91 -10.51 -19.25 12.72
CA SER A 91 -11.89 -18.87 13.00
C SER A 91 -12.72 -18.99 11.72
N LYS A 92 -13.45 -20.09 11.61
CA LYS A 92 -14.56 -20.27 10.68
C LYS A 92 -15.83 -19.61 11.19
#